data_AF-A0A9J6FNH6-F1
#
_entry.id   AF-A0A9J6FNH6-F1
#
_cell.length_a   1.000
_cell.length_b   1.000
_cell.length_c   1.000
_cell.angle_alpha   90.00
_cell.angle_beta   90.00
_cell.angle_gamma   90.00
#
_symmetry.space_group_name_H-M   'P 1'
#
loop_
_entity.id
_entity.type
_entity.pdbx_description
1 polymer ?
#
loop_
_entity_poly.entity_id
_entity_poly.type
_entity_poly.pdbx_seq_one_letter_code
_entity_poly.pdbx_strand_id
1 'polypeptide(L)'
;MRMARRIASNTASVFGLDSRNSWITAAFCSVVLFLSLSTVRVSGVLFYGIVETFGVTRQRASWPLTLSNSLVQLADLMLFFVKFKLLSLQSV
;
A
#
# COMPACT_ATOMS: atom_id res chain seq x y z
N MET A 1 -7.96 4.79 -43.42
CA MET A 1 -7.49 3.92 -42.32
C MET A 1 -6.01 4.06 -41.91
N ARG A 2 -5.13 4.76 -42.66
CA ARG A 2 -3.70 4.92 -42.28
C ARG A 2 -3.37 6.17 -41.41
N MET A 3 -4.29 7.12 -41.32
CA MET A 3 -4.11 8.34 -40.52
C MET A 3 -4.38 8.14 -39.03
N ALA A 4 -5.40 7.37 -38.64
CA ALA A 4 -5.71 7.09 -37.24
C ALA A 4 -4.58 6.34 -36.51
N ARG A 5 -3.87 5.45 -37.23
CA ARG A 5 -2.71 4.73 -36.69
C ARG A 5 -1.51 5.64 -36.41
N ARG A 6 -1.37 6.75 -37.16
CA ARG A 6 -0.26 7.70 -37.00
C ARG A 6 -0.48 8.68 -35.85
N ILE A 7 -1.74 8.92 -35.46
CA ILE A 7 -2.08 9.73 -34.28
C ILE A 7 -1.87 8.92 -32.99
N ALA A 8 -2.27 7.64 -32.98
CA ALA A 8 -2.06 6.75 -31.84
C ALA A 8 -0.56 6.49 -31.53
N SER A 9 0.31 6.50 -32.53
CA SER A 9 1.76 6.36 -32.32
C SER A 9 2.42 7.65 -31.80
N ASN A 10 1.84 8.82 -32.06
CA ASN A 10 2.42 10.11 -31.66
C ASN A 10 1.98 10.56 -30.26
N THR A 11 0.87 10.03 -29.74
CA THR A 11 0.43 10.28 -28.36
C THR A 11 0.99 9.26 -27.35
N ALA A 12 1.50 8.11 -27.82
CA ALA A 12 2.07 7.07 -26.96
C ALA A 12 3.42 7.45 -26.33
N SER A 13 4.13 8.46 -26.84
CA SER A 13 5.48 8.82 -26.41
C SER A 13 5.59 10.08 -25.53
N VAL A 14 4.52 10.87 -25.38
CA VAL A 14 4.59 12.18 -24.68
C VAL A 14 4.15 12.10 -23.21
N PHE A 15 3.34 11.11 -22.83
CA PHE A 15 3.07 10.76 -21.42
C PHE A 15 3.85 9.50 -21.04
N GLY A 16 5.14 9.47 -21.38
CA GLY A 16 6.00 8.31 -21.22
C GLY A 16 6.05 7.83 -19.77
N LEU A 17 6.16 6.50 -19.62
CA LEU A 17 6.50 5.79 -18.38
C LEU A 17 7.69 6.40 -17.61
N ASP A 18 8.51 7.24 -18.25
CA ASP A 18 9.73 7.89 -17.77
C ASP A 18 9.56 9.31 -17.19
N SER A 19 8.34 9.82 -16.98
CA SER A 19 8.18 11.09 -16.27
C SER A 19 8.81 11.01 -14.87
N ARG A 20 9.56 12.05 -14.45
CA ARG A 20 10.23 12.12 -13.12
C ARG A 20 9.28 11.81 -11.95
N ASN A 21 8.00 12.15 -12.12
CA ASN A 21 6.94 11.89 -11.13
C ASN A 21 6.51 10.41 -11.09
N SER A 22 6.63 9.68 -12.21
CA SER A 22 6.41 8.24 -12.28
C SER A 22 7.44 7.49 -11.44
N TRP A 23 8.72 7.87 -11.55
CA TRP A 23 9.80 7.29 -10.75
C TRP A 23 9.61 7.54 -9.24
N ILE A 24 9.17 8.75 -8.87
CA ILE A 24 8.87 9.09 -7.47
C ILE A 24 7.73 8.20 -6.95
N THR A 25 6.68 8.01 -7.76
CA THR A 25 5.53 7.17 -7.39
C THR A 25 5.92 5.69 -7.29
N ALA A 26 6.76 5.19 -8.21
CA ALA A 26 7.26 3.82 -8.18
C ALA A 26 8.17 3.56 -6.96
N ALA A 27 9.06 4.51 -6.63
CA ALA A 27 9.90 4.44 -5.43
C ALA A 27 9.04 4.43 -4.16
N PHE A 28 8.04 5.30 -4.08
CA PHE A 28 7.13 5.35 -2.94
C PHE A 28 6.33 4.04 -2.81
N CYS A 29 5.81 3.52 -3.91
CA CYS A 29 5.11 2.23 -3.96
C CYS A 29 6.02 1.08 -3.49
N SER A 30 7.27 1.05 -3.96
CA SER A 30 8.27 0.07 -3.52
C SER A 30 8.53 0.12 -2.02
N VAL A 31 8.72 1.32 -1.45
CA VAL A 31 8.94 1.50 -0.01
C VAL A 31 7.71 1.05 0.79
N VAL A 32 6.51 1.39 0.35
CA VAL A 32 5.26 0.94 0.99
C VAL A 32 5.16 -0.59 0.96
N LEU A 33 5.41 -1.22 -0.19
CA LEU A 33 5.39 -2.68 -0.31
C LEU A 33 6.44 -3.33 0.60
N PHE A 34 7.64 -2.76 0.66
CA PHE A 34 8.71 -3.25 1.54
C PHE A 34 8.35 -3.15 3.02
N LEU A 35 7.75 -2.03 3.45
CA LEU A 35 7.28 -1.85 4.82
C LEU A 35 6.15 -2.84 5.15
N SER A 36 5.22 -3.06 4.23
CA SER A 36 4.14 -4.04 4.40
C SER A 36 4.69 -5.46 4.59
N LEU A 37 5.65 -5.87 3.76
CA LEU A 37 6.34 -7.16 3.90
C LEU A 37 7.14 -7.25 5.20
N SER A 38 7.83 -6.18 5.58
CA SER A 38 8.62 -6.11 6.82
C SER A 38 7.74 -6.22 8.06
N THR A 39 6.55 -5.61 8.06
CA THR A 39 5.60 -5.66 9.18
C THR A 39 5.16 -7.10 9.49
N VAL A 40 4.98 -7.93 8.46
CA VAL A 40 4.66 -9.36 8.60
C VAL A 40 5.83 -10.16 9.20
N ARG A 41 7.08 -9.74 8.97
CA ARG A 41 8.26 -10.39 9.56
C ARG A 41 8.50 -9.93 10.99
N VAL A 42 8.38 -8.63 11.23
CA VAL A 42 8.55 -8.00 12.55
C VAL A 42 7.49 -8.49 13.53
N SER A 43 6.26 -8.74 13.07
CA SER A 43 5.20 -9.32 13.91
C SER A 43 5.59 -10.70 14.46
N GLY A 44 6.28 -11.54 13.68
CA GLY A 44 6.82 -12.82 14.15
C GLY A 44 7.93 -12.67 15.20
N VAL A 45 8.83 -11.70 15.01
CA VAL A 45 9.93 -11.44 15.96
C VAL A 45 9.40 -10.83 17.27
N LEU A 46 8.48 -9.87 17.19
CA LEU A 46 7.81 -9.28 18.34
C LEU A 46 7.04 -10.34 19.14
N PHE A 47 6.35 -11.25 18.46
CA PHE A 47 5.65 -12.35 19.12
C PHE A 47 6.62 -13.26 19.91
N TYR A 48 7.78 -13.58 19.31
CA TYR A 48 8.80 -14.37 20.00
C TYR A 48 9.35 -13.65 21.23
N GLY A 49 9.72 -12.37 21.09
CA GLY A 49 10.24 -11.57 22.21
C GLY A 49 9.22 -11.37 23.34
N ILE A 50 7.94 -11.17 23.02
CA ILE A 50 6.87 -11.04 24.05
C ILE A 50 6.70 -12.35 24.83
N VAL A 51 6.75 -13.50 24.14
CA VAL A 51 6.63 -14.81 24.77
C VAL A 51 7.84 -15.12 25.64
N GLU A 52 9.05 -14.76 25.21
CA GLU A 52 10.29 -14.93 25.97
C GLU A 52 10.35 -14.04 27.22
N THR A 53 9.93 -12.77 27.10
CA THR A 53 10.08 -11.78 28.19
C THR A 53 9.02 -11.93 29.28
N PHE A 54 7.78 -12.26 28.91
CA PHE A 54 6.65 -12.28 29.86
C PHE A 54 6.16 -13.69 30.22
N GLY A 55 6.64 -14.75 29.56
CA GLY A 55 6.25 -16.14 29.85
C GLY A 55 4.75 -16.43 29.69
N VAL A 56 4.00 -15.56 29.01
CA VAL A 56 2.54 -15.63 28.91
C VAL A 56 2.11 -16.59 27.82
N THR A 57 0.99 -17.27 28.04
CA THR A 57 0.34 -18.17 27.06
C THR A 57 0.18 -17.48 25.71
N ARG A 58 0.59 -18.17 24.64
CA ARG A 58 0.63 -17.72 23.23
C ARG A 58 -0.62 -16.96 22.75
N GLN A 59 -1.78 -17.27 23.30
CA GLN A 59 -3.08 -16.64 22.99
C GLN A 59 -3.22 -15.20 23.51
N ARG A 60 -2.62 -14.86 24.65
CA ARG A 60 -2.66 -13.50 25.22
C ARG A 60 -1.69 -12.56 24.49
N ALA A 61 -0.55 -13.07 24.06
CA ALA A 61 0.46 -12.32 23.33
C ALA A 61 0.02 -11.95 21.90
N SER A 62 -0.86 -12.73 21.28
CA SER A 62 -1.33 -12.46 19.90
C SER A 62 -2.34 -11.30 19.81
N TRP A 63 -3.05 -10.99 20.89
CA TRP A 63 -4.13 -9.99 20.88
C TRP A 63 -3.70 -8.57 20.48
N PRO A 64 -2.63 -7.99 21.06
CA PRO A 64 -2.19 -6.63 20.68
C PRO A 64 -1.71 -6.55 19.23
N LEU A 65 -1.06 -7.61 18.74
CA LEU A 65 -0.65 -7.71 17.34
C LEU A 65 -1.85 -7.72 16.39
N THR A 66 -2.84 -8.56 16.67
CA THR A 66 -4.04 -8.66 15.84
C THR A 66 -4.86 -7.37 15.88
N LEU A 67 -5.02 -6.76 17.06
CA LEU A 67 -5.70 -5.46 17.20
C LEU A 67 -5.00 -4.35 16.41
N SER A 68 -3.67 -4.23 16.53
CA SER A 68 -2.91 -3.23 15.77
C SER A 68 -3.08 -3.44 14.26
N ASN A 69 -2.96 -4.68 13.80
CA ASN A 69 -3.08 -4.99 12.38
C ASN A 69 -4.53 -4.81 11.84
N SER A 70 -5.54 -5.05 12.67
CA SER A 70 -6.95 -4.79 12.32
C SER A 70 -7.26 -3.29 12.25
N LEU A 71 -6.73 -2.49 13.18
CA LEU A 71 -6.94 -1.04 13.18
C LEU A 71 -6.30 -0.36 11.96
N VAL A 72 -5.10 -0.81 11.56
CA VAL A 72 -4.44 -0.31 10.34
C VAL A 72 -5.28 -0.64 9.10
N GLN A 73 -5.77 -1.88 8.97
CA GLN A 73 -6.63 -2.27 7.84
C GLN A 73 -7.95 -1.49 7.78
N LEU A 74 -8.55 -1.19 8.93
CA LEU A 74 -9.75 -0.36 9.00
C LEU A 74 -9.46 1.09 8.58
N ALA A 75 -8.31 1.65 8.98
CA ALA A 75 -7.89 2.99 8.58
C ALA A 75 -7.63 3.10 7.07
N ASP A 76 -6.98 2.09 6.48
CA ASP A 76 -6.76 2.02 5.03
C ASP A 76 -8.07 1.97 4.24
N LEU A 77 -9.05 1.17 4.71
CA LEU A 77 -10.38 1.10 4.09
C LEU A 77 -11.10 2.45 4.14
N MET A 78 -10.96 3.18 5.25
CA MET A 78 -11.56 4.50 5.46
C MET A 78 -10.94 5.54 4.51
N LEU A 79 -9.61 5.57 4.42
CA LEU A 79 -8.88 6.47 3.52
C LEU A 79 -9.16 6.16 2.04
N PHE A 80 -9.27 4.88 1.68
CA PHE A 80 -9.68 4.47 0.35
C PHE A 80 -11.08 4.97 0.01
N PHE A 81 -12.04 4.82 0.93
CA PHE A 81 -13.41 5.28 0.72
C PHE A 81 -13.49 6.80 0.55
N VAL A 82 -12.76 7.56 1.37
CA VAL A 82 -12.67 9.03 1.25
C VAL A 82 -12.07 9.43 -0.10
N LYS A 83 -10.97 8.79 -0.53
CA LYS A 83 -10.37 9.03 -1.86
C LYS A 83 -11.33 8.70 -3.00
N PHE A 84 -12.05 7.57 -2.91
CA PHE A 84 -13.03 7.16 -3.91
C PHE A 84 -14.18 8.16 -4.02
N LYS A 85 -14.69 8.66 -2.89
CA LYS A 85 -15.74 9.68 -2.85
C LYS A 85 -15.28 11.02 -3.43
N LEU A 86 -14.05 11.44 -3.13
CA LEU A 86 -13.45 12.67 -3.68
C LEU A 86 -13.26 12.58 -5.20
N LEU A 87 -12.80 11.43 -5.71
CA LEU A 87 -12.73 11.18 -7.15
C LEU A 87 -14.10 11.25 -7.83
N SER A 88 -15.15 10.73 -7.18
CA SER A 88 -16.53 10.81 -7.69
C SER A 88 -17.08 12.24 -7.73
N LEU A 89 -16.70 13.10 -6.78
CA LEU A 89 -17.12 14.51 -6.77
C LEU A 89 -16.37 15.36 -7.80
N GLN A 90 -15.14 14.99 -8.14
CA GLN A 90 -14.35 15.69 -9.16
C GLN A 90 -14.74 15.31 -10.60
N SER A 91 -15.63 14.33 -10.75
CA SER A 91 -16.16 13.85 -12.05
C SER A 91 -17.53 14.43 -12.45
N VAL A 92 -18.09 15.35 -11.65
CA VAL A 92 -19.32 16.12 -11.92
C VAL A 92 -18.95 17.59 -12.10
#